data_AF-A0A5I8VG00-F1
#
_entry.id   AF-A0A5I8VG00-F1
#
_cell.length_a   1.000
_cell.length_b   1.000
_cell.length_c   1.000
_cell.angle_alpha   90.00
_cell.angle_beta   90.00
_cell.angle_gamma   90.00
#
_symmetry.space_group_name_H-M   'P 1'
#
loop_
_entity.id
_entity.type
_entity.pdbx_description
1 polymer ?
#
loop_
_entity_poly.entity_id
_entity_poly.type
_entity_poly.pdbx_seq_one_letter_code
_entity_poly.pdbx_strand_id
1 'polypeptide(L)'
;MRCVMVFLAWFIAIGIYIICGILYLQFPQLSPLGALAYTDTVGDVIMVVSTGVVGVFLGYFAFSKIKLVGIKDFNNSCFINFCSVCFIISAFLIFALGVAAYGGYIAFLHTPYIAIYEGSAENQTRDILISSSGLLANYALLTSIRVNFKEISITNKVVIAVSLLILVSIFIQGRRENLILLILCFVSFYMLNYKINFKRIIKVSIICIIMFFIAGLGLYLRESTSTSGGSIFTAIPFAVMYETHFSLATLANEVRTHLYNNLPYGGVLDLFSPILFIIPAFIYGIFGLDKQSLFENNEMRFYEDKGGQFIFTEAFHSLGYVGVFLHGLILGVMLIVFYRVAKKSRLIIYHFPIISLIFVAMRKDLTYGVKYISLLFIFMMIFYFIYKLLPLKNNG
;
A
#
# COMPACT_ATOMS: atom_id res chain seq x y z
N MET A 1 15.86 -21.52 7.26
CA MET A 1 14.39 -21.52 7.04
C MET A 1 13.67 -20.21 7.41
N ARG A 2 14.00 -19.48 8.49
CA ARG A 2 13.16 -18.33 8.91
C ARG A 2 13.20 -17.09 7.99
N CYS A 3 14.31 -16.83 7.29
CA CYS A 3 14.40 -15.68 6.36
C CYS A 3 13.77 -15.93 5.00
N VAL A 4 12.99 -17.01 4.78
CA VAL A 4 12.40 -17.30 3.46
C VAL A 4 10.91 -16.93 3.43
N MET A 5 10.27 -16.75 4.59
CA MET A 5 8.80 -16.66 4.69
C MET A 5 8.20 -15.42 4.02
N VAL A 6 8.85 -14.26 4.12
CA VAL A 6 8.35 -13.03 3.47
C VAL A 6 8.57 -13.07 1.96
N PHE A 7 9.73 -13.58 1.53
CA PHE A 7 10.01 -13.80 0.11
C PHE A 7 9.00 -14.78 -0.50
N LEU A 8 8.70 -15.88 0.17
CA LEU A 8 7.70 -16.86 -0.26
C LEU A 8 6.29 -16.23 -0.31
N ALA A 9 5.91 -15.43 0.69
CA ALA A 9 4.62 -14.76 0.69
C ALA A 9 4.48 -13.77 -0.49
N TRP A 10 5.53 -13.00 -0.76
CA TRP A 10 5.59 -12.12 -1.93
C TRP A 10 5.52 -12.92 -3.24
N PHE A 11 6.27 -14.03 -3.35
CA PHE A 11 6.27 -14.88 -4.54
C PHE A 11 4.91 -15.55 -4.80
N ILE A 12 4.21 -15.97 -3.75
CA ILE A 12 2.84 -16.52 -3.87
C ILE A 12 1.87 -15.41 -4.33
N ALA A 13 1.95 -14.22 -3.72
CA ALA A 13 1.08 -13.10 -4.08
C ALA A 13 1.28 -12.68 -5.54
N ILE A 14 2.52 -12.51 -6.00
CA ILE A 14 2.79 -12.16 -7.40
C ILE A 14 2.32 -13.29 -8.35
N GLY A 15 2.52 -14.56 -7.97
CA GLY A 15 2.03 -15.71 -8.73
C GLY A 15 0.50 -15.70 -8.91
N ILE A 16 -0.25 -15.41 -7.85
CA ILE A 16 -1.72 -15.30 -7.91
C ILE A 16 -2.14 -14.17 -8.84
N TYR A 17 -1.52 -12.98 -8.71
CA TYR A 17 -1.82 -11.84 -9.58
C TYR A 17 -1.56 -12.19 -11.05
N ILE A 18 -0.41 -12.80 -11.37
CA ILE A 18 -0.06 -13.21 -12.74
C ILE A 18 -1.07 -14.21 -13.28
N ILE A 19 -1.40 -15.27 -12.53
CA ILE A 19 -2.34 -16.31 -12.99
C ILE A 19 -3.71 -15.69 -13.27
N CYS A 20 -4.24 -14.90 -12.33
CA CYS A 20 -5.53 -14.24 -12.49
C CYS A 20 -5.55 -13.26 -13.68
N GLY A 21 -4.51 -12.44 -13.82
CA GLY A 21 -4.43 -11.48 -14.93
C GLY A 21 -4.19 -12.13 -16.29
N ILE A 22 -3.34 -13.16 -16.39
CA ILE A 22 -3.13 -13.89 -17.66
C ILE A 22 -4.40 -14.63 -18.07
N LEU A 23 -5.07 -15.33 -17.15
CA LEU A 23 -6.35 -15.99 -17.43
C LEU A 23 -7.36 -14.97 -17.95
N TYR A 24 -7.40 -13.78 -17.37
CA TYR A 24 -8.28 -12.72 -17.83
C TYR A 24 -7.91 -12.16 -19.22
N LEU A 25 -6.62 -11.95 -19.50
CA LEU A 25 -6.14 -11.50 -20.83
C LEU A 25 -6.50 -12.48 -21.96
N GLN A 26 -6.83 -13.74 -21.64
CA GLN A 26 -7.33 -14.73 -22.59
C GLN A 26 -8.81 -14.55 -22.97
N PHE A 27 -9.55 -13.65 -22.32
CA PHE A 27 -10.97 -13.38 -22.60
C PHE A 27 -11.17 -11.94 -23.12
N PRO A 28 -10.93 -11.67 -24.42
CA PRO A 28 -11.06 -10.33 -25.02
C PRO A 28 -12.44 -9.69 -24.84
N GLN A 29 -13.48 -10.52 -24.74
CA GLN A 29 -14.87 -10.10 -24.60
C GLN A 29 -15.19 -9.51 -23.21
N LEU A 30 -14.34 -9.78 -22.21
CA LEU A 30 -14.51 -9.30 -20.85
C LEU A 30 -13.76 -7.99 -20.58
N SER A 31 -12.99 -7.45 -21.52
CA SER A 31 -12.20 -6.22 -21.30
C SER A 31 -13.05 -4.96 -21.48
N PRO A 32 -13.45 -4.24 -20.41
CA PRO A 32 -14.06 -2.93 -20.56
C PRO A 32 -13.04 -1.87 -21.03
N LEU A 33 -11.75 -2.19 -20.92
CA LEU A 33 -10.61 -1.40 -21.43
C LEU A 33 -9.74 -2.39 -22.18
N GLY A 34 -9.75 -2.33 -23.51
CA GLY A 34 -8.96 -3.22 -24.35
C GLY A 34 -7.50 -3.21 -23.89
N ALA A 35 -7.03 -4.31 -23.29
CA ALA A 35 -5.65 -4.69 -23.52
C ALA A 35 -5.54 -4.70 -25.04
N LEU A 36 -4.68 -3.86 -25.62
CA LEU A 36 -4.54 -3.77 -27.06
C LEU A 36 -4.37 -5.22 -27.55
N ALA A 37 -5.27 -5.66 -28.42
CA ALA A 37 -5.44 -7.07 -28.80
C ALA A 37 -4.27 -7.54 -29.68
N TYR A 38 -3.06 -7.46 -29.15
CA TYR A 38 -1.83 -7.85 -29.79
C TYR A 38 -1.47 -9.26 -29.35
N THR A 39 -0.94 -10.03 -30.30
CA THR A 39 -0.69 -11.47 -30.18
C THR A 39 0.40 -11.83 -29.17
N ASP A 40 1.24 -10.87 -28.76
CA ASP A 40 2.43 -11.11 -27.90
C ASP A 40 2.35 -10.48 -26.50
N THR A 41 1.24 -9.84 -26.16
CA THR A 41 1.07 -9.08 -24.90
C THR A 41 1.37 -9.91 -23.65
N VAL A 42 0.98 -11.19 -23.66
CA VAL A 42 1.26 -12.10 -22.53
C VAL A 42 2.76 -12.39 -22.40
N GLY A 43 3.47 -12.54 -23.50
CA GLY A 43 4.92 -12.78 -23.51
C GLY A 43 5.70 -11.59 -22.97
N ASP A 44 5.34 -10.37 -23.39
CA ASP A 44 5.95 -9.13 -22.93
C ASP A 44 5.78 -8.95 -21.41
N VAL A 45 4.57 -9.21 -20.89
CA VAL A 45 4.28 -9.19 -19.45
C VAL A 45 5.11 -10.24 -18.69
N ILE A 46 5.17 -11.48 -19.19
CA ILE A 46 5.97 -12.55 -18.55
C ILE A 46 7.45 -12.15 -18.50
N MET A 47 8.00 -11.56 -19.56
CA MET A 47 9.40 -11.13 -19.62
C MET A 47 9.69 -10.01 -18.60
N VAL A 48 8.82 -9.00 -18.52
CA VAL A 48 8.94 -7.92 -17.52
C VAL A 48 8.89 -8.48 -16.11
N VAL A 49 7.88 -9.29 -15.80
CA VAL A 49 7.71 -9.87 -14.47
C VAL A 49 8.88 -10.77 -14.10
N SER A 50 9.35 -11.62 -15.03
CA SER A 50 10.49 -12.51 -14.79
C SER A 50 11.75 -11.72 -14.49
N THR A 51 12.02 -10.65 -15.25
CA THR A 51 13.16 -9.75 -15.02
C THR A 51 13.11 -9.13 -13.62
N GLY A 52 11.94 -8.64 -13.22
CA GLY A 52 11.73 -8.07 -11.89
C GLY A 52 11.91 -9.11 -10.78
N VAL A 53 11.36 -10.31 -10.93
CA VAL A 53 11.52 -11.43 -9.98
C VAL A 53 12.99 -11.80 -9.78
N VAL A 54 13.79 -11.84 -10.85
CA VAL A 54 15.24 -12.07 -10.76
C VAL A 54 15.93 -10.97 -9.96
N GLY A 55 15.58 -9.70 -10.21
CA GLY A 55 16.08 -8.58 -9.41
C GLY A 55 15.74 -8.72 -7.93
N VAL A 56 14.49 -9.03 -7.60
CA VAL A 56 14.03 -9.24 -6.20
C VAL A 56 14.79 -10.36 -5.53
N PHE A 57 15.00 -11.49 -6.23
CA PHE A 57 15.77 -12.60 -5.72
C PHE A 57 17.19 -12.14 -5.35
N LEU A 58 17.92 -11.53 -6.29
CA LEU A 58 19.29 -11.07 -6.06
C LEU A 58 19.38 -10.06 -4.92
N GLY A 59 18.49 -9.05 -4.90
CA GLY A 59 18.45 -8.04 -3.82
C GLY A 59 18.19 -8.66 -2.44
N TYR A 60 17.22 -9.58 -2.37
CA TYR A 60 16.85 -10.26 -1.12
C TYR A 60 18.00 -11.09 -0.56
N PHE A 61 18.66 -11.89 -1.40
CA PHE A 61 19.74 -12.78 -0.97
C PHE A 61 21.04 -12.02 -0.67
N ALA A 62 21.39 -11.00 -1.46
CA ALA A 62 22.56 -10.17 -1.22
C ALA A 62 22.50 -9.46 0.14
N PHE A 63 21.32 -8.97 0.54
CA PHE A 63 21.13 -8.25 1.81
C PHE A 63 20.71 -9.13 2.98
N SER A 64 20.55 -10.44 2.77
CA SER A 64 20.14 -11.40 3.81
C SER A 64 21.13 -11.50 4.97
N LYS A 65 22.43 -11.33 4.71
CA LYS A 65 23.52 -11.47 5.69
C LYS A 65 24.06 -10.14 6.22
N ILE A 66 23.67 -9.01 5.65
CA ILE A 66 24.21 -7.69 6.02
C ILE A 66 23.78 -7.33 7.45
N LYS A 67 24.65 -6.73 8.25
CA LYS A 67 24.32 -6.34 9.63
C LYS A 67 23.46 -5.07 9.62
N LEU A 68 22.26 -5.14 10.21
CA LEU A 68 21.39 -3.97 10.35
C LEU A 68 21.79 -3.15 11.58
N VAL A 69 22.08 -1.87 11.37
CA VAL A 69 22.24 -0.89 12.43
C VAL A 69 20.84 -0.38 12.80
N GLY A 70 20.48 -0.44 14.08
CA GLY A 70 19.17 -0.03 14.56
C GLY A 70 19.28 1.07 15.58
N ILE A 71 18.36 2.03 15.53
CA ILE A 71 18.21 3.08 16.54
C ILE A 71 17.41 2.48 17.70
N LYS A 72 18.03 2.39 18.90
CA LYS A 72 17.41 1.72 20.07
C LYS A 72 16.10 2.40 20.49
N ASP A 73 16.00 3.71 20.33
CA ASP A 73 14.88 4.52 20.81
C ASP A 73 13.55 4.21 20.08
N PHE A 74 13.60 3.76 18.83
CA PHE A 74 12.41 3.46 18.02
C PHE A 74 11.62 2.22 18.49
N ASN A 75 12.18 1.43 19.41
CA ASN A 75 11.49 0.31 20.05
C ASN A 75 11.10 0.60 21.51
N ASN A 76 11.33 1.82 22.00
CA ASN A 76 10.98 2.19 23.37
C ASN A 76 9.46 2.24 23.52
N SER A 77 8.93 1.52 24.50
CA SER A 77 7.50 1.46 24.82
C SER A 77 6.87 2.84 25.03
N CYS A 78 7.55 3.76 25.71
CA CYS A 78 7.06 5.11 25.97
C CYS A 78 6.98 5.90 24.66
N PHE A 79 8.00 5.81 23.82
CA PHE A 79 8.01 6.46 22.51
C PHE A 79 6.90 5.93 21.60
N ILE A 80 6.70 4.60 21.53
CA ILE A 80 5.63 4.00 20.73
C ILE A 80 4.24 4.43 21.20
N ASN A 81 4.00 4.53 22.51
CA ASN A 81 2.75 5.07 23.05
C ASN A 81 2.59 6.57 22.75
N PHE A 82 3.69 7.33 22.76
CA PHE A 82 3.64 8.73 22.34
C PHE A 82 3.26 8.84 20.87
N CYS A 83 3.87 8.03 20.00
CA CYS A 83 3.51 7.95 18.58
C CYS A 83 2.03 7.61 18.37
N SER A 84 1.46 6.66 19.12
CA SER A 84 0.05 6.29 18.96
C SER A 84 -0.90 7.47 19.23
N VAL A 85 -0.58 8.29 20.23
CA VAL A 85 -1.32 9.51 20.56
C VAL A 85 -1.13 10.57 19.46
N CYS A 86 0.10 10.83 19.03
CA CYS A 86 0.35 11.81 17.97
C CYS A 86 -0.32 11.41 16.65
N PHE A 87 -0.23 10.13 16.28
CA PHE A 87 -0.89 9.62 15.07
C PHE A 87 -2.41 9.79 15.13
N ILE A 88 -3.06 9.50 16.26
CA ILE A 88 -4.53 9.65 16.32
C ILE A 88 -4.96 11.12 16.29
N ILE A 89 -4.20 12.02 16.90
CA ILE A 89 -4.47 13.46 16.83
C ILE A 89 -4.36 13.94 15.38
N SER A 90 -3.29 13.57 14.67
CA SER A 90 -3.12 13.90 13.26
C SER A 90 -4.21 13.27 12.38
N ALA A 91 -4.54 12.00 12.61
CA ALA A 91 -5.59 11.29 11.88
C ALA A 91 -6.95 11.96 12.06
N PHE A 92 -7.30 12.30 13.30
CA PHE A 92 -8.58 12.95 13.62
C PHE A 92 -8.68 14.35 13.02
N LEU A 93 -7.62 15.15 13.11
CA LEU A 93 -7.61 16.50 12.53
C LEU A 93 -7.80 16.46 11.01
N ILE A 94 -7.06 15.59 10.32
CA ILE A 94 -7.19 15.43 8.87
C ILE A 94 -8.55 14.84 8.49
N PHE A 95 -9.08 13.90 9.27
CA PHE A 95 -10.41 13.33 9.06
C PHE A 95 -11.50 14.39 9.21
N ALA A 96 -11.44 15.23 10.26
CA ALA A 96 -12.39 16.31 10.48
C ALA A 96 -12.38 17.33 9.34
N LEU A 97 -11.20 17.69 8.84
CA LEU A 97 -11.05 18.55 7.64
C LEU A 97 -11.65 17.89 6.40
N GLY A 98 -11.40 16.59 6.19
CA GLY A 98 -11.99 15.82 5.11
C GLY A 98 -13.51 15.83 5.19
N VAL A 99 -14.07 15.47 6.34
CA VAL A 99 -15.52 15.48 6.61
C VAL A 99 -16.14 16.86 6.37
N ALA A 100 -15.47 17.94 6.81
CA ALA A 100 -15.91 19.30 6.55
C ALA A 100 -15.93 19.62 5.05
N ALA A 101 -14.93 19.16 4.28
CA ALA A 101 -14.90 19.32 2.83
C ALA A 101 -16.02 18.55 2.09
N TYR A 102 -16.64 17.54 2.72
CA TYR A 102 -17.84 16.86 2.24
C TYR A 102 -19.15 17.54 2.71
N GLY A 103 -19.09 18.65 3.45
CA GLY A 103 -20.28 19.34 3.99
C GLY A 103 -20.79 18.77 5.31
N GLY A 104 -20.00 17.94 6.00
CA GLY A 104 -20.32 17.36 7.31
C GLY A 104 -20.38 15.84 7.31
N TYR A 105 -20.48 15.24 8.51
CA TYR A 105 -20.31 13.79 8.69
C TYR A 105 -21.39 12.95 8.02
N ILE A 106 -22.65 13.39 8.06
CA ILE A 106 -23.76 12.70 7.40
C ILE A 106 -23.59 12.77 5.88
N ALA A 107 -23.29 13.96 5.34
CA ALA A 107 -23.03 14.13 3.92
C ALA A 107 -21.84 13.29 3.44
N PHE A 108 -20.76 13.22 4.23
CA PHE A 108 -19.63 12.33 4.00
C PHE A 108 -20.05 10.86 3.87
N LEU A 109 -20.83 10.32 4.82
CA LEU A 109 -21.26 8.91 4.79
C LEU A 109 -22.20 8.60 3.61
N HIS A 110 -23.02 9.56 3.20
CA HIS A 110 -23.95 9.39 2.08
C HIS A 110 -23.32 9.65 0.70
N THR A 111 -22.13 10.25 0.65
CA THR A 111 -21.43 10.51 -0.61
C THR A 111 -20.53 9.32 -0.94
N PRO A 112 -20.88 8.48 -1.94
CA PRO A 112 -20.06 7.34 -2.29
C PRO A 112 -18.69 7.81 -2.80
N TYR A 113 -17.65 7.05 -2.50
CA TYR A 113 -16.32 7.33 -3.00
C TYR A 113 -16.27 7.32 -4.55
N ILE A 114 -15.81 8.43 -5.11
CA ILE A 114 -15.50 8.60 -6.53
C ILE A 114 -13.98 8.71 -6.63
N ALA A 115 -13.36 7.86 -7.47
CA ALA A 115 -11.93 7.90 -7.74
C ALA A 115 -11.52 9.25 -8.33
N ILE A 116 -10.26 9.64 -8.15
CA ILE A 116 -9.73 10.90 -8.67
C ILE A 116 -9.98 10.98 -10.19
N TYR A 117 -10.72 12.00 -10.62
CA TYR A 117 -10.81 12.41 -12.02
C TYR A 117 -9.97 13.67 -12.18
N GLU A 118 -9.12 13.71 -13.22
CA GLU A 118 -8.45 14.94 -13.61
C GLU A 118 -9.49 16.05 -13.89
N GLY A 119 -9.20 17.26 -13.43
CA GLY A 119 -10.08 18.43 -13.61
C GLY A 119 -10.94 18.85 -12.42
N SER A 120 -10.92 18.14 -11.28
CA SER A 120 -11.59 18.57 -10.04
C SER A 120 -10.65 18.62 -8.84
N ALA A 121 -10.08 19.81 -8.58
CA ALA A 121 -9.21 20.08 -7.42
C ALA A 121 -9.91 19.78 -6.07
N GLU A 122 -11.23 19.97 -6.01
CA GLU A 122 -12.03 19.68 -4.82
C GLU A 122 -12.09 18.17 -4.53
N ASN A 123 -12.30 17.34 -5.55
CA ASN A 123 -12.30 15.89 -5.39
C ASN A 123 -10.91 15.34 -5.04
N GLN A 124 -9.84 15.90 -5.60
CA GLN A 124 -8.46 15.55 -5.24
C GLN A 124 -8.17 15.87 -3.76
N THR A 125 -8.59 17.05 -3.29
CA THR A 125 -8.40 17.45 -1.90
C THR A 125 -9.16 16.54 -0.94
N ARG A 126 -10.45 16.27 -1.23
CA ARG A 126 -11.27 15.31 -0.49
C ARG A 126 -10.63 13.93 -0.47
N ASP A 127 -10.05 13.50 -1.59
CA ASP A 127 -9.37 12.21 -1.67
C ASP A 127 -8.16 12.11 -0.76
N ILE A 128 -7.25 13.08 -0.85
CA ILE A 128 -6.02 13.10 -0.09
C ILE A 128 -6.32 13.12 1.42
N LEU A 129 -7.26 13.95 1.87
CA LEU A 129 -7.61 14.07 3.29
C LEU A 129 -8.17 12.75 3.85
N ILE A 130 -9.12 12.13 3.15
CA ILE A 130 -9.73 10.88 3.61
C ILE A 130 -8.75 9.70 3.52
N SER A 131 -7.95 9.62 2.45
CA SER A 131 -6.95 8.56 2.29
C SER A 131 -5.87 8.65 3.36
N SER A 132 -5.35 9.86 3.60
CA SER A 132 -4.30 10.12 4.60
C SER A 132 -4.80 9.89 6.02
N SER A 133 -6.02 10.33 6.36
CA SER A 133 -6.58 10.09 7.70
C SER A 133 -6.76 8.61 8.01
N GLY A 134 -7.23 7.80 7.06
CA GLY A 134 -7.33 6.35 7.24
C GLY A 134 -5.96 5.68 7.40
N LEU A 135 -4.95 6.14 6.67
CA LEU A 135 -3.58 5.63 6.79
C LEU A 135 -2.95 5.98 8.15
N LEU A 136 -3.15 7.20 8.64
CA LEU A 136 -2.70 7.63 9.97
C LEU A 136 -3.46 6.92 11.10
N ALA A 137 -4.77 6.66 10.93
CA ALA A 137 -5.56 5.86 11.85
C ALA A 137 -5.04 4.42 11.95
N ASN A 138 -4.59 3.84 10.83
CA ASN A 138 -3.89 2.55 10.85
C ASN A 138 -2.60 2.63 11.68
N TYR A 139 -1.78 3.66 11.51
CA TYR A 139 -0.54 3.81 12.31
C TYR A 139 -0.82 3.98 13.80
N ALA A 140 -1.82 4.79 14.16
CA ALA A 140 -2.27 4.95 15.53
C ALA A 140 -2.69 3.61 16.15
N LEU A 141 -3.49 2.84 15.41
CA LEU A 141 -3.99 1.54 15.88
C LEU A 141 -2.83 0.53 16.01
N LEU A 142 -1.98 0.40 14.99
CA LEU A 142 -0.85 -0.53 14.97
C LEU A 142 0.23 -0.22 16.01
N THR A 143 0.36 1.04 16.44
CA THR A 143 1.25 1.46 17.54
C THR A 143 0.60 1.32 18.92
N SER A 144 -0.72 1.46 19.02
CA SER A 144 -1.46 1.35 20.29
C SER A 144 -1.65 -0.09 20.79
N ILE A 145 -1.75 -1.06 19.89
CA ILE A 145 -1.96 -2.47 20.26
C ILE A 145 -0.66 -3.14 20.62
N ARG A 146 -0.62 -3.69 21.83
CA ARG A 146 0.46 -4.55 22.31
C ARG A 146 0.11 -6.02 22.14
N VAL A 147 1.16 -6.83 22.13
CA VAL A 147 1.12 -8.29 22.07
C VAL A 147 0.19 -8.90 23.14
N ASN A 148 0.07 -8.25 24.30
CA ASN A 148 -0.85 -8.61 25.37
C ASN A 148 -1.95 -7.55 25.55
N PHE A 149 -3.20 -7.90 25.21
CA PHE A 149 -4.35 -6.99 25.33
C PHE A 149 -4.67 -6.56 26.77
N LYS A 150 -4.25 -7.35 27.77
CA LYS A 150 -4.47 -7.02 29.19
C LYS A 150 -3.62 -5.86 29.70
N GLU A 151 -2.56 -5.50 28.98
CA GLU A 151 -1.60 -4.44 29.36
C GLU A 151 -1.88 -3.11 28.62
N ILE A 152 -3.02 -2.99 27.93
CA ILE A 152 -3.36 -1.77 27.18
C ILE A 152 -3.83 -0.68 28.15
N SER A 153 -3.09 0.43 28.19
CA SER A 153 -3.45 1.62 28.96
C SER A 153 -4.80 2.21 28.51
N ILE A 154 -5.48 2.94 29.41
CA ILE A 154 -6.75 3.62 29.10
C ILE A 154 -6.59 4.53 27.88
N THR A 155 -5.48 5.28 27.81
CA THR A 155 -5.15 6.14 26.67
C THR A 155 -5.10 5.36 25.35
N ASN A 156 -4.43 4.20 25.32
CA ASN A 156 -4.39 3.38 24.12
C ASN A 156 -5.76 2.78 23.76
N LYS A 157 -6.63 2.49 24.73
CA LYS A 157 -8.01 2.06 24.44
C LYS A 157 -8.80 3.16 23.73
N VAL A 158 -8.65 4.41 24.15
CA VAL A 158 -9.26 5.57 23.48
C VAL A 158 -8.70 5.71 22.06
N VAL A 159 -7.37 5.63 21.89
CA VAL A 159 -6.72 5.67 20.57
C VAL A 159 -7.30 4.60 19.63
N ILE A 160 -7.46 3.36 20.11
CA ILE A 160 -8.04 2.26 19.34
C ILE A 160 -9.48 2.58 18.93
N ALA A 161 -10.32 3.04 19.88
CA ALA A 161 -11.72 3.34 19.60
C ALA A 161 -11.88 4.44 18.54
N VAL A 162 -11.13 5.53 18.66
CA VAL A 162 -11.17 6.63 17.68
C VAL A 162 -10.62 6.19 16.32
N SER A 163 -9.54 5.40 16.31
CA SER A 163 -8.97 4.87 15.06
C SER A 163 -9.96 3.98 14.32
N LEU A 164 -10.65 3.10 15.06
CA LEU A 164 -11.68 2.23 14.49
C LEU A 164 -12.88 3.03 13.97
N LEU A 165 -13.30 4.09 14.68
CA LEU A 165 -14.35 4.98 14.21
C LEU A 165 -14.00 5.56 12.84
N ILE A 166 -12.81 6.19 12.71
CA ILE A 166 -12.35 6.77 11.44
C ILE A 166 -12.33 5.70 10.33
N LEU A 167 -11.73 4.54 10.60
CA LEU A 167 -11.61 3.46 9.61
C LEU A 167 -12.96 2.90 9.16
N VAL A 168 -13.91 2.74 10.09
CA VAL A 168 -15.27 2.27 9.78
C VAL A 168 -16.02 3.32 8.97
N SER A 169 -15.92 4.61 9.32
CA SER A 169 -16.53 5.69 8.54
C SER A 169 -16.02 5.71 7.10
N ILE A 170 -14.70 5.59 6.90
CA ILE A 170 -14.06 5.52 5.59
C ILE A 170 -14.49 4.26 4.83
N PHE A 171 -14.62 3.14 5.53
CA PHE A 171 -15.10 1.89 4.95
C PHE A 171 -16.54 1.99 4.46
N ILE A 172 -17.44 2.60 5.25
CA ILE A 172 -18.84 2.85 4.88
C ILE A 172 -18.92 3.73 3.63
N GLN A 173 -18.05 4.75 3.52
CA GLN A 173 -17.94 5.59 2.32
C GLN A 173 -17.49 4.81 1.07
N GLY A 174 -16.98 3.59 1.23
CA GLY A 174 -16.59 2.69 0.14
C GLY A 174 -15.08 2.59 -0.08
N ARG A 175 -14.24 3.17 0.78
CA ARG A 175 -12.78 3.05 0.70
C ARG A 175 -12.25 1.92 1.57
N ARG A 176 -11.84 0.84 0.92
CA ARG A 176 -11.55 -0.44 1.61
C ARG A 176 -10.05 -0.72 1.83
N GLU A 177 -9.19 -0.03 1.10
CA GLU A 177 -7.74 -0.27 1.10
C GLU A 177 -7.12 -0.14 2.50
N ASN A 178 -7.48 0.90 3.25
CA ASN A 178 -6.97 1.12 4.60
C ASN A 178 -7.37 -0.02 5.56
N LEU A 179 -8.60 -0.52 5.47
CA LEU A 179 -9.04 -1.63 6.31
C LEU A 179 -8.32 -2.94 5.92
N ILE A 180 -8.18 -3.22 4.63
CA ILE A 180 -7.47 -4.41 4.14
C ILE A 180 -6.00 -4.39 4.59
N LEU A 181 -5.34 -3.23 4.44
CA LEU A 181 -3.99 -3.00 4.92
C LEU A 181 -3.83 -3.31 6.41
N LEU A 182 -4.77 -2.83 7.22
CA LEU A 182 -4.77 -3.05 8.66
C LEU A 182 -4.77 -4.55 8.99
N ILE A 183 -5.69 -5.30 8.40
CA ILE A 183 -5.78 -6.73 8.71
C ILE A 183 -4.61 -7.52 8.17
N LEU A 184 -4.13 -7.21 6.97
CA LEU A 184 -2.92 -7.86 6.45
C LEU A 184 -1.71 -7.63 7.39
N CYS A 185 -1.62 -6.47 8.05
CA CYS A 185 -0.59 -6.22 9.07
C CYS A 185 -0.75 -7.14 10.29
N PHE A 186 -1.97 -7.34 10.79
CA PHE A 186 -2.23 -8.30 11.88
C PHE A 186 -1.90 -9.73 11.47
N VAL A 187 -2.38 -10.15 10.30
CA VAL A 187 -2.13 -11.49 9.75
C VAL A 187 -0.63 -11.74 9.64
N SER A 188 0.11 -10.79 9.05
CA SER A 188 1.56 -10.84 8.93
C SER A 188 2.24 -10.94 10.30
N PHE A 189 1.84 -10.12 11.27
CA PHE A 189 2.37 -10.17 12.62
C PHE A 189 2.15 -11.55 13.28
N TYR A 190 0.94 -12.09 13.22
CA TYR A 190 0.61 -13.37 13.83
C TYR A 190 1.33 -14.55 13.16
N MET A 191 1.47 -14.51 11.83
CA MET A 191 2.13 -15.57 11.06
C MET A 191 3.65 -15.57 11.21
N LEU A 192 4.28 -14.38 11.32
CA LEU A 192 5.74 -14.27 11.32
C LEU A 192 6.36 -14.31 12.73
N ASN A 193 5.66 -13.83 13.77
CA ASN A 193 6.21 -13.77 15.13
C ASN A 193 5.84 -14.98 16.00
N TYR A 194 4.82 -15.75 15.66
CA TYR A 194 4.42 -16.93 16.43
C TYR A 194 4.68 -18.23 15.67
N LYS A 195 4.88 -19.35 16.38
CA LYS A 195 4.93 -20.69 15.75
C LYS A 195 3.62 -20.93 14.97
N ILE A 196 3.72 -21.19 13.68
CA ILE A 196 2.58 -21.57 12.86
C ILE A 196 2.06 -22.92 13.35
N ASN A 197 0.78 -22.98 13.72
CA ASN A 197 0.08 -24.23 13.96
C ASN A 197 -1.23 -24.24 13.16
N PHE A 198 -1.76 -25.43 12.89
CA PHE A 198 -2.96 -25.59 12.05
C PHE A 198 -4.16 -24.81 12.60
N LYS A 199 -4.34 -24.78 13.93
CA LYS A 199 -5.40 -24.00 14.59
C LYS A 199 -5.29 -22.49 14.34
N ARG A 200 -4.08 -21.92 14.25
CA ARG A 200 -3.87 -20.49 13.93
C ARG A 200 -4.10 -20.19 12.46
N ILE A 201 -3.68 -21.09 11.56
CA ILE A 201 -3.97 -20.94 10.13
C ILE A 201 -5.49 -20.84 9.94
N ILE A 202 -6.26 -21.76 10.54
CA ILE A 202 -7.72 -21.71 10.48
C ILE A 202 -8.27 -20.39 11.04
N LYS A 203 -7.81 -19.93 12.21
CA LYS A 203 -8.27 -18.65 12.79
C LYS A 203 -7.97 -17.46 11.89
N VAL A 204 -6.77 -17.39 11.32
CA VAL A 204 -6.36 -16.35 10.38
C VAL A 204 -7.21 -16.41 9.10
N SER A 205 -7.42 -17.60 8.54
CA SER A 205 -8.27 -17.81 7.36
C SER A 205 -9.71 -17.40 7.62
N ILE A 206 -10.29 -17.72 8.79
CA ILE A 206 -11.65 -17.29 9.16
C ILE A 206 -11.74 -15.77 9.25
N ILE A 207 -10.75 -15.11 9.89
CA ILE A 207 -10.71 -13.64 9.96
C ILE A 207 -10.64 -13.05 8.55
N CYS A 208 -9.78 -13.59 7.68
CA CYS A 208 -9.67 -13.15 6.29
C CYS A 208 -10.97 -13.36 5.51
N ILE A 209 -11.65 -14.50 5.69
CA ILE A 209 -12.93 -14.80 5.01
C ILE A 209 -14.03 -13.84 5.48
N ILE A 210 -14.19 -13.63 6.79
CA ILE A 210 -15.18 -12.68 7.35
C ILE A 210 -14.93 -11.28 6.78
N MET A 211 -13.68 -10.91 6.64
CA MET A 211 -13.28 -9.63 6.08
C MET A 211 -13.52 -9.48 4.59
N PHE A 212 -13.13 -10.49 3.80
CA PHE A 212 -13.44 -10.52 2.39
C PHE A 212 -14.96 -10.51 2.19
N PHE A 213 -15.72 -11.15 3.08
CA PHE A 213 -17.17 -11.08 3.10
C PHE A 213 -17.68 -9.67 3.41
N ILE A 214 -17.14 -8.97 4.41
CA ILE A 214 -17.51 -7.58 4.71
C ILE A 214 -17.15 -6.64 3.54
N ALA A 215 -15.96 -6.81 2.94
CA ALA A 215 -15.55 -6.06 1.76
C ALA A 215 -16.42 -6.36 0.53
N GLY A 216 -16.79 -7.63 0.34
CA GLY A 216 -17.70 -8.13 -0.69
C GLY A 216 -19.14 -7.66 -0.53
N LEU A 217 -19.62 -7.60 0.72
CA LEU A 217 -20.91 -7.01 1.06
C LEU A 217 -20.91 -5.51 0.71
N GLY A 218 -19.83 -4.80 1.03
CA GLY A 218 -19.67 -3.40 0.62
C GLY A 218 -19.58 -3.19 -0.90
N LEU A 219 -19.19 -4.21 -1.68
CA LEU A 219 -19.25 -4.19 -3.16
C LEU A 219 -20.68 -4.42 -3.64
N TYR A 220 -21.32 -5.46 -3.12
CA TYR A 220 -22.68 -5.84 -3.44
C TYR A 220 -23.68 -4.71 -3.16
N LEU A 221 -23.59 -4.07 -1.99
CA LEU A 221 -24.44 -2.93 -1.62
C LEU A 221 -24.27 -1.71 -2.54
N ARG A 222 -23.15 -1.62 -3.27
CA ARG A 222 -22.86 -0.52 -4.21
C ARG A 222 -23.32 -0.84 -5.62
N GLU A 223 -23.11 -2.07 -6.07
CA GLU A 223 -23.44 -2.52 -7.43
C GLU A 223 -24.84 -3.12 -7.55
N SER A 224 -25.63 -3.23 -6.48
CA SER A 224 -26.97 -3.86 -6.53
C SER A 224 -27.97 -3.15 -7.45
N THR A 225 -27.65 -1.94 -7.94
CA THR A 225 -28.44 -1.23 -8.96
C THR A 225 -27.98 -1.50 -10.39
N SER A 226 -26.74 -1.95 -10.62
CA SER A 226 -26.13 -2.17 -11.94
C SER A 226 -25.79 -3.63 -12.23
N THR A 227 -25.71 -4.49 -11.20
CA THR A 227 -25.47 -5.93 -11.35
C THR A 227 -26.78 -6.68 -11.18
N SER A 228 -27.28 -7.23 -12.28
CA SER A 228 -28.38 -8.18 -12.28
C SER A 228 -28.04 -9.39 -11.39
N GLY A 229 -28.56 -9.42 -10.16
CA GLY A 229 -28.80 -10.65 -9.40
C GLY A 229 -27.58 -11.50 -8.96
N GLY A 230 -26.38 -10.95 -8.89
CA GLY A 230 -25.21 -11.69 -8.36
C GLY A 230 -25.29 -11.87 -6.84
N SER A 231 -24.88 -13.03 -6.31
CA SER A 231 -24.75 -13.23 -4.85
C SER A 231 -23.51 -12.50 -4.28
N ILE A 232 -23.50 -12.20 -2.98
CA ILE A 232 -22.31 -11.66 -2.28
C ILE A 232 -21.07 -12.56 -2.52
N PHE A 233 -21.27 -13.88 -2.61
CA PHE A 233 -20.20 -14.85 -2.84
C PHE A 233 -19.61 -14.79 -4.25
N THR A 234 -20.37 -14.34 -5.25
CA THR A 234 -19.87 -14.14 -6.62
C THR A 234 -19.22 -12.76 -6.79
N ALA A 235 -19.71 -11.74 -6.06
CA ALA A 235 -19.16 -10.39 -6.10
C ALA A 235 -17.69 -10.30 -5.65
N ILE A 236 -17.27 -11.16 -4.71
CA ILE A 236 -15.89 -11.16 -4.19
C ILE A 236 -14.87 -11.65 -5.25
N PRO A 237 -15.01 -12.85 -5.85
CA PRO A 237 -14.15 -13.26 -6.96
C PRO A 237 -14.19 -12.28 -8.13
N PHE A 238 -15.37 -11.78 -8.50
CA PHE A 238 -15.48 -10.79 -9.58
C PHE A 238 -14.74 -9.51 -9.26
N ALA A 239 -14.81 -8.98 -8.04
CA ALA A 239 -14.06 -7.79 -7.67
C ALA A 239 -12.55 -8.03 -7.49
N VAL A 240 -12.12 -9.24 -7.13
CA VAL A 240 -10.69 -9.60 -7.10
C VAL A 240 -10.16 -9.75 -8.52
N MET A 241 -10.92 -10.39 -9.43
CA MET A 241 -10.61 -10.42 -10.86
C MET A 241 -10.66 -9.01 -11.45
N TYR A 242 -11.64 -8.20 -11.04
CA TYR A 242 -11.76 -6.81 -11.43
C TYR A 242 -10.50 -6.03 -10.98
N GLU A 243 -10.13 -6.18 -9.72
CA GLU A 243 -8.87 -5.71 -9.14
C GLU A 243 -7.61 -6.02 -9.95
N THR A 244 -7.42 -7.31 -10.14
CA THR A 244 -6.17 -7.88 -10.65
C THR A 244 -6.00 -7.67 -12.15
N HIS A 245 -7.10 -7.56 -12.91
CA HIS A 245 -7.00 -7.32 -14.35
C HIS A 245 -6.57 -5.90 -14.70
N PHE A 246 -7.05 -4.86 -14.00
CA PHE A 246 -6.66 -3.49 -14.36
C PHE A 246 -5.15 -3.30 -14.26
N SER A 247 -4.53 -3.79 -13.17
CA SER A 247 -3.09 -3.58 -12.97
C SER A 247 -2.25 -4.28 -14.04
N LEU A 248 -2.60 -5.53 -14.40
CA LEU A 248 -1.85 -6.30 -15.41
C LEU A 248 -2.17 -5.86 -16.85
N ALA A 249 -3.41 -5.50 -17.16
CA ALA A 249 -3.78 -4.94 -18.46
C ALA A 249 -3.11 -3.57 -18.69
N THR A 250 -3.01 -2.74 -17.65
CA THR A 250 -2.27 -1.47 -17.70
C THR A 250 -0.80 -1.72 -18.00
N LEU A 251 -0.13 -2.64 -17.26
CA LEU A 251 1.26 -2.99 -17.55
C LEU A 251 1.45 -3.48 -19.00
N ALA A 252 0.58 -4.38 -19.46
CA ALA A 252 0.59 -4.91 -20.82
C ALA A 252 0.56 -3.80 -21.87
N ASN A 253 -0.38 -2.86 -21.71
CA ASN A 253 -0.55 -1.75 -22.63
C ASN A 253 0.64 -0.79 -22.61
N GLU A 254 1.12 -0.41 -21.43
CA GLU A 254 2.26 0.50 -21.30
C GLU A 254 3.54 -0.11 -21.87
N VAL A 255 3.82 -1.38 -21.57
CA VAL A 255 4.98 -2.10 -22.13
C VAL A 255 4.90 -2.14 -23.66
N ARG A 256 3.71 -2.44 -24.20
CA ARG A 256 3.57 -2.59 -25.64
C ARG A 256 3.65 -1.26 -26.36
N THR A 257 3.13 -0.18 -25.78
CA THR A 257 3.30 1.16 -26.32
C THR A 257 4.78 1.51 -26.46
N HIS A 258 5.58 1.30 -25.42
CA HIS A 258 7.02 1.53 -25.47
C HIS A 258 7.71 0.73 -26.57
N LEU A 259 7.42 -0.57 -26.65
CA LEU A 259 8.05 -1.48 -27.59
C LEU A 259 7.60 -1.26 -29.05
N TYR A 260 6.35 -0.84 -29.27
CA TYR A 260 5.78 -0.70 -30.62
C TYR A 260 5.89 0.73 -31.17
N ASN A 261 5.66 1.74 -30.32
CA ASN A 261 5.68 3.15 -30.72
C ASN A 261 7.08 3.79 -30.57
N ASN A 262 8.09 3.05 -30.10
CA ASN A 262 9.45 3.54 -29.83
C ASN A 262 9.47 4.83 -29.00
N LEU A 263 8.61 4.91 -27.99
CA LEU A 263 8.61 6.05 -27.08
C LEU A 263 9.92 6.07 -26.27
N PRO A 264 10.52 7.25 -26.07
CA PRO A 264 11.68 7.37 -25.20
C PRO A 264 11.29 7.09 -23.75
N TYR A 265 12.17 6.41 -23.03
CA TYR A 265 12.01 6.19 -21.59
C TYR A 265 12.23 7.49 -20.79
N GLY A 266 11.55 7.64 -19.66
CA GLY A 266 11.63 8.82 -18.77
C GLY A 266 13.01 9.04 -18.13
N GLY A 267 13.88 8.03 -18.13
CA GLY A 267 15.27 8.14 -17.74
C GLY A 267 15.55 7.81 -16.26
N VAL A 268 16.80 8.01 -15.85
CA VAL A 268 17.32 7.54 -14.56
C VAL A 268 16.65 8.24 -13.36
N LEU A 269 16.23 9.50 -13.50
CA LEU A 269 15.59 10.24 -12.41
C LEU A 269 14.25 9.62 -12.00
N ASP A 270 13.47 9.14 -12.97
CA ASP A 270 12.19 8.46 -12.72
C ASP A 270 12.37 7.15 -11.94
N LEU A 271 13.50 6.45 -12.15
CA LEU A 271 13.85 5.28 -11.36
C LEU A 271 13.95 5.60 -9.86
N PHE A 272 14.44 6.80 -9.53
CA PHE A 272 14.59 7.29 -8.16
C PHE A 272 13.36 8.04 -7.63
N SER A 273 12.27 8.15 -8.40
CA SER A 273 11.00 8.73 -7.97
C SER A 273 10.52 8.21 -6.60
N PRO A 274 10.54 6.88 -6.28
CA PRO A 274 10.18 6.40 -4.95
C PRO A 274 10.99 7.04 -3.81
N ILE A 275 12.27 7.35 -4.04
CA ILE A 275 13.19 7.89 -3.03
C ILE A 275 13.10 9.43 -2.97
N LEU A 276 13.09 10.09 -4.13
CA LEU A 276 13.00 11.54 -4.23
C LEU A 276 11.61 12.05 -3.79
N PHE A 277 10.57 11.23 -3.96
CA PHE A 277 9.23 11.56 -3.48
C PHE A 277 9.18 11.74 -1.96
N ILE A 278 10.02 11.05 -1.20
CA ILE A 278 10.08 11.12 0.28
C ILE A 278 10.41 12.54 0.75
N ILE A 279 11.17 13.29 -0.05
CA ILE A 279 11.53 14.66 0.25
C ILE A 279 10.25 15.52 0.22
N PRO A 280 9.88 16.18 1.34
CA PRO A 280 8.70 17.03 1.39
C PRO A 280 8.72 18.10 0.29
N ALA A 281 7.55 18.36 -0.31
CA ALA A 281 7.43 19.32 -1.42
C ALA A 281 7.94 20.72 -1.06
N PHE A 282 7.82 21.15 0.20
CA PHE A 282 8.32 22.44 0.64
C PHE A 282 9.85 22.55 0.53
N ILE A 283 10.61 21.46 0.60
CA ILE A 283 12.07 21.48 0.44
C ILE A 283 12.43 21.83 -1.00
N TYR A 284 11.72 21.27 -1.98
CA TYR A 284 11.86 21.66 -3.39
C TYR A 284 11.54 23.14 -3.58
N GLY A 285 10.46 23.61 -2.93
CA GLY A 285 10.08 25.03 -2.92
C GLY A 285 11.14 25.96 -2.33
N ILE A 286 11.90 25.54 -1.31
CA ILE A 286 13.04 26.31 -0.74
C ILE A 286 14.12 26.55 -1.81
N PHE A 287 14.34 25.59 -2.70
CA PHE A 287 15.31 25.69 -3.79
C PHE A 287 14.72 26.28 -5.07
N GLY A 288 13.49 26.80 -5.04
CA GLY A 288 12.81 27.34 -6.21
C GLY A 288 12.45 26.29 -7.26
N LEU A 289 12.41 25.01 -6.88
CA LEU A 289 12.07 23.91 -7.76
C LEU A 289 10.61 23.51 -7.52
N ASP A 290 9.85 23.35 -8.60
CA ASP A 290 8.55 22.69 -8.50
C ASP A 290 8.76 21.18 -8.53
N LYS A 291 8.36 20.50 -7.47
CA LYS A 291 8.41 19.04 -7.39
C LYS A 291 7.63 18.39 -8.53
N GLN A 292 6.55 19.00 -9.01
CA GLN A 292 5.79 18.48 -10.15
C GLN A 292 6.61 18.56 -11.44
N SER A 293 7.24 19.70 -11.73
CA SER A 293 8.11 19.87 -12.90
C SER A 293 9.30 18.90 -12.98
N LEU A 294 9.81 18.46 -11.82
CA LEU A 294 10.92 17.48 -11.73
C LEU A 294 10.53 16.06 -12.15
N PHE A 295 9.23 15.76 -12.12
CA PHE A 295 8.65 14.48 -12.53
C PHE A 295 7.62 14.67 -13.65
N GLU A 296 7.60 15.84 -14.30
CA GLU A 296 6.81 16.06 -15.51
C GLU A 296 7.42 15.22 -16.62
N ASN A 297 6.84 14.05 -16.81
CA ASN A 297 7.22 13.16 -17.87
C ASN A 297 6.28 13.42 -19.06
N ASN A 298 6.84 13.77 -20.21
CA ASN A 298 6.09 14.02 -21.46
C ASN A 298 5.55 12.73 -22.10
N GLU A 299 5.61 11.62 -21.37
CA GLU A 299 5.12 10.33 -21.80
C GLU A 299 3.58 10.27 -21.79
N MET A 300 3.02 9.87 -22.92
CA MET A 300 1.59 9.64 -23.05
C MET A 300 1.23 8.32 -22.32
N ARG A 301 0.65 8.44 -21.13
CA ARG A 301 0.08 7.31 -20.39
C ARG A 301 -1.26 6.93 -21.01
N PHE A 302 -1.49 5.64 -21.24
CA PHE A 302 -2.72 5.18 -21.90
C PHE A 302 -3.90 5.16 -20.94
N TYR A 303 -3.62 5.06 -19.64
CA TYR A 303 -4.64 5.07 -18.59
C TYR A 303 -4.27 6.08 -17.51
N GLU A 304 -5.09 7.13 -17.39
CA GLU A 304 -5.19 7.92 -16.16
C GLU A 304 -5.54 6.96 -15.03
N ASP A 305 -4.71 6.96 -13.98
CA ASP A 305 -4.70 6.32 -12.65
C ASP A 305 -6.01 5.72 -12.05
N LYS A 306 -6.87 5.09 -12.87
CA LYS A 306 -8.23 4.65 -12.50
C LYS A 306 -8.32 3.17 -12.17
N GLY A 307 -7.25 2.39 -12.40
CA GLY A 307 -7.24 0.93 -12.23
C GLY A 307 -6.00 0.32 -11.56
N GLY A 308 -4.98 1.13 -11.26
CA GLY A 308 -3.74 0.66 -10.64
C GLY A 308 -2.64 0.29 -11.65
N GLN A 309 -1.41 0.58 -11.26
CA GLN A 309 -0.18 0.26 -11.97
C GLN A 309 0.42 -1.02 -11.36
N PHE A 310 0.91 -1.94 -12.19
CA PHE A 310 1.59 -3.13 -11.66
C PHE A 310 2.95 -2.74 -11.05
N ILE A 311 3.51 -3.59 -10.19
CA ILE A 311 4.74 -3.32 -9.40
C ILE A 311 6.01 -2.91 -10.17
N PHE A 312 5.98 -3.01 -11.50
CA PHE A 312 7.12 -2.71 -12.38
C PHE A 312 6.76 -1.74 -13.50
N THR A 313 5.58 -1.14 -13.48
CA THR A 313 5.09 -0.29 -14.56
C THR A 313 5.97 0.97 -14.70
N GLU A 314 6.11 1.78 -13.66
CA GLU A 314 6.99 2.96 -13.62
C GLU A 314 8.47 2.59 -13.83
N ALA A 315 8.90 1.43 -13.33
CA ALA A 315 10.24 0.93 -13.58
C ALA A 315 10.49 0.74 -15.08
N PHE A 316 9.51 0.20 -15.80
CA PHE A 316 9.56 0.02 -17.24
C PHE A 316 9.53 1.35 -17.99
N HIS A 317 8.70 2.30 -17.57
CA HIS A 317 8.70 3.67 -18.11
C HIS A 317 10.06 4.37 -17.93
N SER A 318 10.75 4.12 -16.81
CA SER A 318 12.03 4.78 -16.51
C SER A 318 13.19 4.33 -17.41
N LEU A 319 13.41 3.01 -17.56
CA LEU A 319 14.59 2.45 -18.23
C LEU A 319 14.32 1.06 -18.87
N GLY A 320 13.06 0.76 -19.19
CA GLY A 320 12.66 -0.55 -19.72
C GLY A 320 13.03 -1.71 -18.78
N TYR A 321 13.47 -2.84 -19.34
CA TYR A 321 13.86 -4.03 -18.58
C TYR A 321 14.97 -3.77 -17.54
N VAL A 322 15.90 -2.83 -17.80
CA VAL A 322 16.95 -2.47 -16.85
C VAL A 322 16.33 -1.79 -15.63
N GLY A 323 15.39 -0.87 -15.83
CA GLY A 323 14.66 -0.23 -14.73
C GLY A 323 13.88 -1.24 -13.90
N VAL A 324 13.19 -2.17 -14.56
CA VAL A 324 12.48 -3.28 -13.90
C VAL A 324 13.41 -4.13 -13.04
N PHE A 325 14.59 -4.50 -13.55
CA PHE A 325 15.58 -5.24 -12.78
C PHE A 325 16.04 -4.47 -11.54
N LEU A 326 16.32 -3.18 -11.68
CA LEU A 326 16.79 -2.32 -10.59
C LEU A 326 15.71 -2.10 -9.52
N HIS A 327 14.46 -1.83 -9.91
CA HIS A 327 13.32 -1.78 -8.97
C HIS A 327 13.10 -3.12 -8.28
N GLY A 328 13.23 -4.22 -9.02
CA GLY A 328 13.22 -5.57 -8.44
C GLY A 328 14.29 -5.72 -7.35
N LEU A 329 15.53 -5.30 -7.63
CA LEU A 329 16.62 -5.34 -6.66
C LEU A 329 16.28 -4.52 -5.41
N ILE A 330 15.82 -3.27 -5.57
CA ILE A 330 15.41 -2.39 -4.48
C ILE A 330 14.31 -3.04 -3.63
N LEU A 331 13.26 -3.57 -4.27
CA LEU A 331 12.16 -4.26 -3.58
C LEU A 331 12.66 -5.46 -2.77
N GLY A 332 13.54 -6.28 -3.35
CA GLY A 332 14.16 -7.42 -2.67
C GLY A 332 14.93 -7.00 -1.41
N VAL A 333 15.71 -5.91 -1.51
CA VAL A 333 16.44 -5.32 -0.37
C VAL A 333 15.48 -4.82 0.69
N MET A 334 14.45 -4.05 0.32
CA MET A 334 13.49 -3.49 1.26
C MET A 334 12.72 -4.60 2.00
N LEU A 335 12.29 -5.66 1.31
CA LEU A 335 11.58 -6.79 1.90
C LEU A 335 12.42 -7.49 2.99
N ILE A 336 13.70 -7.79 2.73
CA ILE A 336 14.55 -8.46 3.73
C ILE A 336 14.91 -7.53 4.90
N VAL A 337 15.15 -6.25 4.62
CA VAL A 337 15.46 -5.24 5.66
C VAL A 337 14.26 -5.09 6.60
N PHE A 338 13.07 -4.80 6.07
CA PHE A 338 11.87 -4.62 6.91
C PHE A 338 11.46 -5.91 7.61
N TYR A 339 11.57 -7.07 6.97
CA TYR A 339 11.32 -8.36 7.63
C TYR A 339 12.19 -8.53 8.88
N ARG A 340 13.49 -8.23 8.76
CA ARG A 340 14.42 -8.38 9.88
C ARG A 340 14.18 -7.34 10.98
N VAL A 341 13.80 -6.11 10.62
CA VAL A 341 13.40 -5.08 11.58
C VAL A 341 12.13 -5.49 12.33
N ALA A 342 11.10 -5.96 11.63
CA ALA A 342 9.84 -6.41 12.22
C ALA A 342 10.04 -7.57 13.20
N LYS A 343 10.86 -8.55 12.81
CA LYS A 343 11.18 -9.70 13.65
C LYS A 343 11.99 -9.34 14.90
N LYS A 344 12.89 -8.35 14.79
CA LYS A 344 13.71 -7.88 15.92
C LYS A 344 12.87 -7.09 16.93
N SER A 345 12.01 -6.21 16.43
CA SER A 345 11.18 -5.32 17.27
C SER A 345 10.01 -6.04 17.93
N ARG A 346 9.42 -7.05 17.28
CA ARG A 346 8.16 -7.72 17.69
C ARG A 346 6.98 -6.75 17.86
N LEU A 347 7.01 -5.61 17.18
CA LEU A 347 5.90 -4.65 17.17
C LEU A 347 5.14 -4.76 15.85
N ILE A 348 3.81 -4.68 15.92
CA ILE A 348 2.91 -4.88 14.76
C ILE A 348 3.15 -3.79 13.71
N ILE A 349 3.43 -2.56 14.12
CA ILE A 349 3.69 -1.43 13.21
C ILE A 349 4.80 -1.72 12.19
N TYR A 350 5.82 -2.50 12.54
CA TYR A 350 6.91 -2.82 11.59
C TYR A 350 6.53 -3.89 10.57
N HIS A 351 5.35 -4.50 10.67
CA HIS A 351 4.79 -5.32 9.59
C HIS A 351 4.14 -4.45 8.50
N PHE A 352 3.81 -3.19 8.79
CA PHE A 352 3.21 -2.27 7.83
C PHE A 352 4.07 -2.09 6.57
N PRO A 353 5.39 -1.82 6.66
CA PRO A 353 6.22 -1.71 5.46
C PRO A 353 6.27 -2.98 4.61
N ILE A 354 6.25 -4.15 5.24
CA ILE A 354 6.24 -5.44 4.52
C ILE A 354 4.93 -5.58 3.73
N ILE A 355 3.79 -5.31 4.38
CA ILE A 355 2.48 -5.41 3.74
C ILE A 355 2.31 -4.35 2.66
N SER A 356 2.83 -3.14 2.86
CA SER A 356 2.77 -2.09 1.84
C SER A 356 3.56 -2.49 0.58
N LEU A 357 4.74 -3.10 0.72
CA LEU A 357 5.52 -3.62 -0.42
C LEU A 357 4.93 -4.86 -1.09
N ILE A 358 4.13 -5.65 -0.39
CA ILE A 358 3.48 -6.84 -0.98
C ILE A 358 2.15 -6.46 -1.61
N PHE A 359 1.32 -5.65 -0.94
CA PHE A 359 -0.06 -5.44 -1.34
C PHE A 359 -0.27 -4.14 -2.12
N VAL A 360 0.25 -3.02 -1.63
CA VAL A 360 0.06 -1.71 -2.27
C VAL A 360 0.92 -1.64 -3.53
N ALA A 361 2.19 -2.06 -3.42
CA ALA A 361 3.10 -2.03 -4.56
C ALA A 361 2.67 -2.97 -5.70
N MET A 362 2.03 -4.11 -5.40
CA MET A 362 1.48 -5.00 -6.44
C MET A 362 0.31 -4.38 -7.21
N ARG A 363 -0.49 -3.54 -6.55
CA ARG A 363 -1.71 -2.95 -7.14
C ARG A 363 -1.48 -1.58 -7.78
N LYS A 364 -0.54 -0.79 -7.25
CA LYS A 364 -0.35 0.61 -7.64
C LYS A 364 1.08 0.99 -8.02
N ASP A 365 2.02 0.05 -8.00
CA ASP A 365 3.47 0.24 -8.18
C ASP A 365 4.28 0.47 -6.90
N LEU A 366 5.57 0.13 -6.96
CA LEU A 366 6.59 0.27 -5.93
C LEU A 366 6.61 1.68 -5.34
N THR A 367 6.50 2.72 -6.17
CA THR A 367 6.46 4.10 -5.69
C THR A 367 5.31 4.31 -4.71
N TYR A 368 4.10 3.85 -5.01
CA TYR A 368 2.96 3.98 -4.09
C TYR A 368 3.14 3.20 -2.80
N GLY A 369 3.75 2.01 -2.85
CA GLY A 369 4.15 1.28 -1.64
C GLY A 369 5.16 2.07 -0.79
N VAL A 370 6.19 2.62 -1.43
CA VAL A 370 7.21 3.44 -0.76
C VAL A 370 6.61 4.73 -0.21
N LYS A 371 5.65 5.37 -0.88
CA LYS A 371 4.92 6.56 -0.39
C LYS A 371 4.32 6.31 1.00
N TYR A 372 3.62 5.18 1.17
CA TYR A 372 2.98 4.84 2.44
C TYR A 372 4.02 4.57 3.52
N ILE A 373 5.09 3.85 3.20
CA ILE A 373 6.19 3.57 4.13
C ILE A 373 6.88 4.86 4.58
N SER A 374 7.09 5.77 3.64
CA SER A 374 7.78 7.03 3.86
C SER A 374 6.96 7.95 4.77
N LEU A 375 5.64 7.99 4.58
CA LEU A 375 4.76 8.73 5.46
C LEU A 375 4.90 8.28 6.92
N LEU A 376 4.89 6.95 7.16
CA LEU A 376 5.11 6.39 8.49
C LEU A 376 6.44 6.86 9.08
N PHE A 377 7.54 6.73 8.34
CA PHE A 377 8.87 7.11 8.84
C PHE A 377 9.04 8.61 9.06
N ILE A 378 8.51 9.45 8.18
CA ILE A 378 8.56 10.92 8.33
C ILE A 378 7.85 11.33 9.62
N PHE A 379 6.63 10.85 9.86
CA PHE A 379 5.90 11.15 11.08
C PHE A 379 6.62 10.61 12.32
N MET A 380 7.10 9.36 12.29
CA MET A 380 7.86 8.81 13.42
C MET A 380 9.14 9.61 13.71
N MET A 381 9.84 10.11 12.69
CA MET A 381 11.00 10.99 12.86
C MET A 381 10.62 12.34 13.49
N ILE A 382 9.56 12.99 12.99
CA ILE A 382 9.04 14.25 13.57
C ILE A 382 8.66 14.03 15.04
N PHE A 383 7.92 12.96 15.33
CA PHE A 383 7.52 12.62 16.70
C PHE A 383 8.73 12.27 17.57
N TYR A 384 9.78 11.69 17.02
CA TYR A 384 11.02 11.43 17.75
C TYR A 384 11.70 12.74 18.20
N PHE A 385 11.79 13.74 17.31
CA PHE A 385 12.32 15.05 17.68
C PHE A 385 11.46 15.71 18.76
N ILE A 386 10.13 15.71 18.60
CA ILE A 386 9.21 16.26 19.61
C ILE A 386 9.40 15.53 20.94
N TYR A 387 9.44 14.20 20.92
CA TYR A 387 9.60 13.36 22.11
C TYR A 387 10.91 13.66 22.87
N LYS A 388 12.01 13.94 22.16
CA LYS A 388 13.29 14.31 22.77
C LYS A 388 13.32 15.74 23.31
N LEU A 389 12.52 16.64 22.75
CA LEU A 389 12.40 18.03 23.21
C LEU A 389 11.47 18.17 24.42
N LEU A 390 10.57 17.21 24.64
CA LEU A 390 9.72 17.19 25.83
C LEU A 390 10.59 16.96 27.08
N PRO A 391 10.35 17.71 28.18
CA PRO A 391 11.08 17.51 29.42
C PRO A 391 10.76 16.10 29.95
N LEU A 392 11.73 15.19 29.83
CA LEU A 392 11.65 13.89 30.47
C LEU A 392 11.69 14.14 31.97
N LYS A 393 10.60 13.79 32.67
CA LYS A 393 10.57 13.82 34.13
C LYS A 393 11.74 12.94 34.60
N ASN A 394 12.77 13.54 35.19
CA ASN A 394 13.79 12.78 35.88
C ASN A 394 13.07 12.04 37.00
N ASN A 395 12.91 10.72 36.84
CA ASN A 395 12.48 9.87 37.94
C ASN A 395 13.64 9.85 38.93
N GLY A 396 13.56 10.71 39.94
CA GLY A 396 14.38 10.65 41.14
C GLY A 396 14.05 9.42 41.97
#